data_AF-A0A7V3ALQ7-F1
#
_entry.id   AF-A0A7V3ALQ7-F1
#
_cell.length_a   1.000
_cell.length_b   1.000
_cell.length_c   1.000
_cell.angle_alpha   90.00
_cell.angle_beta   90.00
_cell.angle_gamma   90.00
#
_symmetry.space_group_name_H-M   'P 1'
#
loop_
_entity.id
_entity.type
_entity.pdbx_description
1 polymer ?
#
loop_
_entity_poly.entity_id
_entity_poly.type
_entity_poly.pdbx_seq_one_letter_code
_entity_poly.pdbx_strand_id
1 'polypeptide(L)'
;ISKIKRDILNFRRTMKPQRSVIESLTQKNYKFINQNLKPYFQDLIGTNIRIWNSLESAKETIESLEATNNSLLSNKLDMTMKVLTIFSATMLPLTVYSNFLAMSADIPFGKYASGFWVHIGIAIVITAITITIFKIKKWL
;
A
#
# COMPACT_ATOMS: atom_id res chain seq x y z
N ILE A 1 -8.12 7.49 -6.79
CA ILE A 1 -6.80 7.46 -7.48
C ILE A 1 -6.96 7.08 -8.96
N SER A 2 -7.48 5.90 -9.30
CA SER A 2 -7.57 5.43 -10.70
C SER A 2 -8.31 6.38 -11.67
N LYS A 3 -9.50 6.89 -11.29
CA LYS A 3 -10.26 7.85 -12.12
C LYS A 3 -9.45 9.13 -12.43
N ILE A 4 -8.92 9.77 -11.39
CA ILE A 4 -8.10 10.99 -11.51
C ILE A 4 -6.83 10.75 -12.34
N LYS A 5 -6.13 9.62 -12.11
CA LYS A 5 -4.95 9.23 -12.89
C LYS A 5 -5.30 9.10 -14.38
N ARG A 6 -6.40 8.42 -14.70
CA ARG A 6 -6.89 8.28 -16.07
C ARG A 6 -7.24 9.63 -16.69
N ASP A 7 -7.89 10.52 -15.96
CA ASP A 7 -8.23 11.86 -16.46
C ASP A 7 -6.97 12.68 -16.77
N ILE A 8 -6.00 12.74 -15.85
CA ILE A 8 -4.71 13.43 -16.07
C ILE A 8 -4.01 12.89 -17.34
N LEU A 9 -3.94 11.57 -17.49
CA LEU A 9 -3.32 10.93 -18.66
C LEU A 9 -4.07 11.24 -19.95
N ASN A 10 -5.41 11.27 -19.93
CA ASN A 10 -6.22 11.66 -21.07
C ASN A 10 -5.98 13.11 -21.47
N PHE A 11 -5.98 14.04 -20.50
CA PHE A 11 -5.67 15.44 -20.75
C PHE A 11 -4.28 15.60 -21.36
N ARG A 12 -3.25 14.91 -20.82
CA ARG A 12 -1.91 14.93 -21.41
C ARG A 12 -1.89 14.43 -22.84
N ARG A 13 -2.58 13.34 -23.14
CA ARG A 13 -2.66 12.78 -24.50
C ARG A 13 -3.27 13.80 -25.48
N THR A 14 -4.26 14.56 -25.05
CA THR A 14 -4.90 15.62 -25.85
C THR A 14 -4.03 16.87 -25.98
N MET A 15 -3.36 17.31 -24.92
CA MET A 15 -2.53 18.53 -24.92
C MET A 15 -1.22 18.37 -25.71
N LYS A 16 -0.63 17.17 -25.72
CA LYS A 16 0.67 16.91 -26.38
C LYS A 16 0.74 17.37 -27.85
N PRO A 17 -0.22 17.03 -28.74
CA PRO A 17 -0.18 17.48 -30.13
C PRO A 17 -0.57 18.95 -30.32
N GLN A 18 -1.27 19.59 -29.37
CA GLN A 18 -1.73 20.97 -29.54
C GLN A 18 -0.57 21.95 -29.70
N ARG A 19 0.54 21.70 -29.01
CA ARG A 19 1.75 22.51 -29.12
C ARG A 19 2.23 22.65 -30.57
N SER A 20 2.45 21.53 -31.24
CA SER A 20 3.00 21.52 -32.61
C SER A 20 2.00 22.10 -33.60
N VAL A 21 0.69 21.91 -33.37
CA VAL A 21 -0.36 22.53 -34.18
C VAL A 21 -0.29 24.06 -34.06
N ILE A 22 -0.22 24.60 -32.84
CA ILE A 22 -0.18 26.06 -32.64
C ILE A 22 1.15 26.65 -33.16
N GLU A 23 2.28 25.98 -32.92
CA GLU A 23 3.59 26.38 -33.46
C GLU A 23 3.59 26.43 -35.01
N SER A 24 2.86 25.51 -35.66
CA SER A 24 2.75 25.53 -37.13
C SER A 24 2.02 26.77 -37.65
N LEU A 25 1.07 27.31 -36.89
CA LEU A 25 0.30 28.53 -37.23
C LEU A 25 1.16 29.80 -37.16
N THR A 26 2.20 29.81 -36.32
CA THR A 26 3.14 30.94 -36.19
C THR A 26 4.26 30.91 -37.22
N GLN A 27 4.70 29.72 -37.65
CA GLN A 27 5.85 29.56 -38.55
C GLN A 27 5.50 29.70 -40.05
N LYS A 28 4.28 29.33 -40.45
CA LYS A 28 3.86 29.38 -41.86
C LYS A 28 3.06 30.66 -42.16
N ASN A 29 3.39 31.33 -43.25
CA ASN A 29 2.58 32.44 -43.78
C ASN A 29 1.37 31.89 -44.52
N TYR A 30 0.32 31.56 -43.77
CA TYR A 30 -0.96 31.17 -44.35
C TYR A 30 -1.68 32.39 -44.92
N LYS A 31 -2.19 32.30 -46.16
CA LYS A 31 -2.98 33.39 -46.80
C LYS A 31 -4.16 33.88 -45.95
N PHE A 32 -4.71 33.03 -45.10
CA PHE A 32 -5.86 33.33 -44.24
C PHE A 32 -5.48 33.83 -42.84
N ILE A 33 -4.20 33.85 -42.47
CA ILE A 33 -3.75 34.28 -41.14
C ILE A 33 -3.05 35.64 -41.26
N ASN A 34 -3.65 36.66 -40.66
CA ASN A 34 -3.06 37.99 -40.59
C ASN A 34 -1.82 37.98 -39.66
N GLN A 35 -0.74 38.65 -40.08
CA GLN A 35 0.48 38.79 -39.29
C GLN A 35 0.24 39.44 -37.92
N ASN A 36 -0.78 40.28 -37.79
CA ASN A 36 -1.18 40.89 -36.52
C ASN A 36 -1.65 39.87 -35.46
N LEU A 37 -1.99 38.63 -35.87
CA LEU A 37 -2.41 37.56 -34.97
C LEU A 37 -1.23 36.75 -34.37
N LYS A 38 -0.01 36.91 -34.91
CA LYS A 38 1.18 36.17 -34.42
C LYS A 38 1.42 36.29 -32.90
N PRO A 39 1.33 37.49 -32.27
CA PRO A 39 1.52 37.62 -30.83
C PRO A 39 0.52 36.79 -30.00
N TYR A 40 -0.73 36.67 -30.45
CA TYR A 40 -1.75 35.88 -29.77
C TYR A 40 -1.48 34.37 -29.84
N PHE A 41 -1.00 33.87 -31.00
CA PHE A 41 -0.54 32.49 -31.12
C PHE A 41 0.69 32.21 -30.25
N GLN A 42 1.59 33.18 -30.11
CA GLN A 42 2.75 33.07 -29.22
C GLN A 42 2.33 32.93 -27.75
N ASP A 43 1.34 33.70 -27.29
CA ASP A 43 0.79 33.57 -25.94
C ASP A 43 0.02 32.25 -25.74
N LEU A 44 -0.69 31.75 -26.76
CA LEU A 44 -1.31 30.42 -26.73
C LEU A 44 -0.28 29.30 -26.57
N ILE A 45 0.88 29.39 -27.23
CA ILE A 45 1.99 28.45 -27.00
C ILE A 45 2.45 28.52 -25.55
N GLY A 46 2.62 29.73 -24.99
CA GLY A 46 2.99 29.93 -23.60
C GLY A 46 1.97 29.32 -22.63
N THR A 47 0.68 29.53 -22.88
CA THR A 47 -0.41 28.93 -22.09
C THR A 47 -0.41 27.41 -22.18
N ASN A 48 -0.23 26.85 -23.38
CA ASN A 48 -0.12 25.42 -23.57
C ASN A 48 1.07 24.81 -22.80
N ILE A 49 2.22 25.49 -22.76
CA ILE A 49 3.38 25.07 -21.96
C ILE A 49 3.06 25.10 -20.46
N ARG A 50 2.41 26.17 -19.96
CA ARG A 50 1.98 26.26 -18.55
C ARG A 50 1.05 25.12 -18.15
N ILE A 51 0.07 24.80 -18.99
CA ILE A 51 -0.87 23.68 -18.78
C ILE A 51 -0.12 22.34 -18.80
N TRP A 52 0.79 22.14 -19.76
CA TRP A 52 1.59 20.93 -19.85
C TRP A 52 2.42 20.69 -18.57
N ASN A 53 3.10 21.72 -18.08
CA ASN A 53 3.88 21.62 -16.85
C ASN A 53 2.99 21.31 -15.64
N SER A 54 1.80 21.92 -15.57
CA SER A 54 0.82 21.63 -14.51
C SER A 54 0.35 20.16 -14.55
N LEU A 55 0.13 19.62 -15.75
CA LEU A 55 -0.21 18.21 -15.94
C LEU A 55 0.95 17.26 -15.62
N GLU A 56 2.20 17.70 -15.77
CA GLU A 56 3.38 16.95 -15.30
C GLU A 56 3.41 16.86 -13.78
N SER A 57 3.31 18.01 -13.09
CA SER A 57 3.25 18.03 -11.62
C SER A 57 2.06 17.23 -11.07
N ALA A 58 0.91 17.30 -11.73
CA ALA A 58 -0.26 16.49 -11.37
C ALA A 58 0.00 14.98 -11.55
N LYS A 59 0.72 14.57 -12.61
CA LYS A 59 1.14 13.17 -12.83
C LYS A 59 2.07 12.69 -11.71
N GLU A 60 3.10 13.46 -11.40
CA GLU A 60 4.05 13.12 -10.33
C GLU A 60 3.33 12.99 -8.98
N THR A 61 2.39 13.89 -8.70
CA THR A 61 1.58 13.86 -7.47
C THR A 61 0.71 12.60 -7.41
N ILE A 62 0.00 12.24 -8.49
CA ILE A 62 -0.88 11.06 -8.48
C ILE A 62 -0.08 9.74 -8.40
N GLU A 63 1.12 9.70 -8.97
CA GLU A 63 2.04 8.57 -8.85
C GLU A 63 2.57 8.41 -7.42
N SER A 64 2.94 9.53 -6.76
CA SER A 64 3.31 9.52 -5.34
C SER A 64 2.18 9.06 -4.44
N LEU A 65 0.95 9.51 -4.69
CA LEU A 65 -0.25 9.07 -3.97
C LEU A 65 -0.55 7.59 -4.18
N GLU A 66 -0.38 7.07 -5.40
CA GLU A 66 -0.54 5.65 -5.70
C GLU A 66 0.50 4.80 -4.96
N ALA A 67 1.77 5.22 -4.97
CA ALA A 67 2.83 4.56 -4.22
C ALA A 67 2.53 4.54 -2.71
N THR A 68 2.10 5.69 -2.15
CA THR A 68 1.72 5.81 -0.73
C THR A 68 0.53 4.91 -0.40
N ASN A 69 -0.50 4.88 -1.25
CA ASN A 69 -1.65 4.02 -1.06
C ASN A 69 -1.27 2.53 -1.08
N ASN A 70 -0.38 2.14 -2.01
CA ASN A 70 0.13 0.77 -2.06
C ASN A 70 0.94 0.42 -0.82
N SER A 71 1.80 1.32 -0.32
CA SER A 71 2.52 1.12 0.94
C SER A 71 1.58 0.98 2.13
N LEU A 72 0.52 1.78 2.22
CA LEU A 72 -0.49 1.67 3.28
C LEU A 72 -1.26 0.34 3.20
N LEU A 73 -1.59 -0.11 1.99
CA LEU A 73 -2.26 -1.39 1.79
C LEU A 73 -1.34 -2.55 2.22
N SER A 74 -0.08 -2.54 1.81
CA SER A 74 0.92 -3.53 2.23
C SER A 74 1.10 -3.53 3.74
N ASN A 75 1.23 -2.35 4.37
CA ASN A 75 1.33 -2.24 5.83
C ASN A 75 0.11 -2.85 6.54
N LYS A 76 -1.10 -2.64 5.99
CA LYS A 76 -2.33 -3.24 6.54
C LYS A 76 -2.34 -4.76 6.38
N LEU A 77 -1.88 -5.28 5.23
CA LEU A 77 -1.73 -6.72 5.01
C LEU A 77 -0.70 -7.30 5.98
N ASP A 78 0.46 -6.68 6.14
CA ASP A 78 1.49 -7.11 7.08
C ASP A 78 0.98 -7.12 8.52
N MET A 79 0.21 -6.09 8.92
CA MET A 79 -0.41 -6.04 10.24
C MET A 79 -1.43 -7.17 10.44
N THR A 80 -2.26 -7.43 9.43
CA THR A 80 -3.25 -8.53 9.46
C THR A 80 -2.56 -9.89 9.54
N MET A 81 -1.52 -10.10 8.74
CA MET A 81 -0.71 -11.33 8.75
C MET A 81 0.02 -11.52 10.07
N LYS A 82 0.54 -10.45 10.68
CA LYS A 82 1.16 -10.50 12.01
C LYS A 82 0.18 -10.97 13.07
N VAL A 83 -1.04 -10.40 13.10
CA VAL A 83 -2.09 -10.82 14.05
C VAL A 83 -2.42 -12.30 13.88
N LEU A 84 -2.65 -12.74 12.64
CA LEU A 84 -2.94 -14.15 12.36
C LEU A 84 -1.78 -15.07 12.77
N THR A 85 -0.55 -14.67 12.45
CA THR A 85 0.66 -15.45 12.79
C THR A 85 0.85 -15.56 14.30
N ILE A 86 0.68 -14.47 15.05
CA ILE A 86 0.77 -14.48 16.53
C ILE A 86 -0.31 -15.39 17.11
N PHE A 87 -1.54 -15.30 16.60
CA PHE A 87 -2.63 -16.19 17.02
C PHE A 87 -2.30 -17.67 16.76
N SER A 88 -1.90 -18.02 15.53
CA SER A 88 -1.55 -19.41 15.19
C SER A 88 -0.32 -19.92 15.96
N ALA A 89 0.73 -19.11 16.10
CA ALA A 89 1.96 -19.51 16.77
C ALA A 89 1.80 -19.68 18.29
N THR A 90 0.86 -18.95 18.91
CA THR A 90 0.53 -19.14 20.34
C THR A 90 -0.37 -20.37 20.54
N MET A 91 -1.31 -20.63 19.62
CA MET A 91 -2.17 -21.82 19.70
C MET A 91 -1.44 -23.13 19.44
N LEU A 92 -0.48 -23.18 18.51
CA LEU A 92 0.20 -24.43 18.13
C LEU A 92 0.82 -25.20 19.31
N PRO A 93 1.73 -24.63 20.12
CA PRO A 93 2.33 -25.35 21.24
C PRO A 93 1.31 -25.67 22.34
N LEU A 94 0.29 -24.82 22.53
CA LEU A 94 -0.78 -25.05 23.49
C LEU A 94 -1.65 -26.26 23.07
N THR A 95 -1.97 -26.36 21.78
CA THR A 95 -2.71 -27.50 21.21
C THR A 95 -1.90 -28.78 21.30
N VAL A 96 -0.60 -28.73 20.97
CA VAL A 96 0.30 -29.89 21.12
C VAL A 96 0.32 -30.35 22.58
N TYR A 97 0.47 -29.42 23.53
CA TYR A 97 0.45 -29.71 24.96
C TYR A 97 -0.88 -30.35 25.40
N SER A 98 -2.02 -29.77 24.98
CA SER A 98 -3.34 -30.32 25.30
C SER A 98 -3.55 -31.72 24.70
N ASN A 99 -3.06 -31.97 23.49
CA ASN A 99 -3.16 -33.27 22.85
C ASN A 99 -2.37 -34.34 23.60
N PHE A 100 -1.18 -34.02 24.12
CA PHE A 100 -0.43 -34.95 24.97
C PHE A 100 -1.20 -35.32 26.25
N LEU A 101 -1.91 -34.36 26.85
CA LEU A 101 -2.78 -34.61 28.01
C LEU A 101 -4.06 -35.37 27.67
N ALA A 102 -4.46 -35.44 26.40
CA ALA A 102 -5.62 -36.20 25.96
C ALA A 102 -5.29 -37.66 25.62
N MET A 103 -4.00 -38.04 25.60
CA MET A 103 -3.57 -39.40 25.34
C MET A 103 -3.94 -40.31 26.51
N SER A 104 -4.40 -41.53 26.22
CA SER A 104 -4.81 -42.53 27.24
C SER A 104 -3.68 -43.09 28.11
N ALA A 105 -2.48 -42.52 28.04
CA ALA A 105 -1.33 -42.91 28.86
C ALA A 105 -1.47 -42.36 30.29
N ASP A 106 -0.76 -42.94 31.26
CA ASP A 106 -0.77 -42.44 32.64
C ASP A 106 -0.06 -41.07 32.67
N ILE A 107 -0.84 -40.00 32.80
CA ILE A 107 -0.34 -38.62 32.72
C ILE A 107 0.33 -38.25 34.04
N PRO A 108 1.56 -37.71 34.02
CA PRO A 108 2.19 -37.20 35.23
C PRO A 108 1.30 -36.13 35.88
N PHE A 109 1.07 -36.24 37.18
CA PHE A 109 0.16 -35.41 37.98
C PHE A 109 -1.36 -35.63 37.79
N GLY A 110 -1.79 -36.54 36.91
CA GLY A 110 -3.23 -36.79 36.64
C GLY A 110 -4.03 -37.38 37.81
N LYS A 111 -3.37 -38.08 38.74
CA LYS A 111 -4.01 -38.72 39.92
C LYS A 111 -4.04 -37.82 41.17
N TYR A 112 -3.43 -36.64 41.12
CA TYR A 112 -3.35 -35.71 42.25
C TYR A 112 -4.43 -34.62 42.13
N ALA A 113 -5.06 -34.27 43.26
CA ALA A 113 -6.08 -33.21 43.30
C ALA A 113 -5.55 -31.83 42.83
N SER A 114 -4.24 -31.59 42.92
CA SER A 114 -3.57 -30.36 42.45
C SER A 114 -3.11 -30.42 40.99
N GLY A 115 -3.22 -31.56 40.30
CA GLY A 115 -2.70 -31.74 38.94
C GLY A 115 -3.31 -30.76 37.93
N PHE A 116 -4.60 -30.46 38.06
CA PHE A 116 -5.29 -29.47 37.23
C PHE A 116 -4.60 -28.09 37.26
N TRP A 117 -4.24 -27.62 38.46
CA TRP A 117 -3.58 -26.31 38.63
C TRP A 117 -2.15 -26.30 38.08
N VAL A 118 -1.43 -27.42 38.18
CA VAL A 118 -0.08 -27.57 37.61
C VAL A 118 -0.13 -27.47 36.08
N HIS A 119 -1.07 -28.16 35.42
CA HIS A 119 -1.23 -28.11 33.97
C HIS A 119 -1.65 -26.73 33.45
N ILE A 120 -2.52 -26.01 34.18
CA ILE A 120 -2.84 -24.61 33.88
C ILE A 120 -1.59 -23.73 33.99
N GLY A 121 -0.78 -23.91 35.03
CA GLY A 121 0.47 -23.16 35.19
C GLY A 121 1.42 -23.37 34.01
N ILE A 122 1.59 -24.61 33.57
CA ILE A 122 2.42 -24.95 32.41
C ILE A 122 1.87 -24.33 31.12
N ALA A 123 0.56 -24.41 30.88
CA ALA A 123 -0.08 -23.79 29.72
C ALA A 123 0.15 -22.27 29.67
N ILE A 124 0.00 -21.58 30.81
CA ILE A 124 0.27 -20.14 30.92
C ILE A 124 1.75 -19.83 30.64
N VAL A 125 2.67 -20.63 31.16
CA VAL A 125 4.12 -20.46 30.92
C VAL A 125 4.45 -20.64 29.44
N ILE A 126 3.90 -21.66 28.77
CA ILE A 126 4.08 -21.89 27.33
C ILE A 126 3.60 -20.66 26.55
N THR A 127 2.38 -20.17 26.83
CA THR A 127 1.83 -18.99 26.17
C THR A 127 2.71 -17.75 26.43
N ALA A 128 3.14 -17.52 27.67
CA ALA A 128 3.99 -16.39 28.03
C ALA A 128 5.35 -16.42 27.33
N ILE A 129 5.99 -17.60 27.21
CA ILE A 129 7.24 -17.77 26.48
C ILE A 129 7.04 -17.44 25.00
N THR A 130 6.00 -17.97 24.36
CA THR A 130 5.72 -17.64 22.95
C THR A 130 5.52 -16.15 22.74
N ILE A 131 4.70 -15.49 23.57
CA ILE A 131 4.46 -14.03 23.45
C ILE A 131 5.76 -13.24 23.66
N THR A 132 6.59 -13.65 24.63
CA THR A 132 7.86 -12.97 24.93
C THR A 132 8.83 -13.07 23.76
N ILE A 133 8.95 -14.24 23.12
CA ILE A 133 9.79 -14.42 21.92
C ILE A 133 9.32 -13.50 20.79
N PHE A 134 8.00 -13.39 20.58
CA PHE A 134 7.43 -12.52 19.55
C PHE A 134 7.67 -11.03 19.83
N LYS A 135 7.57 -10.60 21.09
CA LYS A 135 7.94 -9.24 21.51
C LYS A 135 9.42 -8.93 21.27
N ILE A 136 10.32 -9.83 21.66
CA ILE A 136 11.77 -9.62 21.51
C ILE A 136 12.17 -9.51 20.03
N LYS A 137 11.55 -10.31 19.16
CA LYS A 137 11.81 -10.26 17.71
C LYS A 137 11.23 -9.03 17.00
N LYS A 138 10.58 -8.09 17.70
CA LYS A 138 9.89 -6.92 17.12
C LYS A 138 8.84 -7.29 16.07
N TRP A 139 8.29 -8.50 16.16
CA TRP A 139 7.13 -8.90 15.35
C TRP A 139 5.82 -8.37 15.96
N LEU A 140 5.91 -7.94 17.21
CA LEU A 140 4.90 -7.29 18.05
C LEU A 140 5.27 -5.84 18.28
#